data_AF-A0A6I0JC34-F1
#
_entry.id   AF-A0A6I0JC34-F1
#
_cell.length_a   1.000
_cell.length_b   1.000
_cell.length_c   1.000
_cell.angle_alpha   90.00
_cell.angle_beta   90.00
_cell.angle_gamma   90.00
#
_symmetry.space_group_name_H-M   'P 1'
#
loop_
_entity.id
_entity.type
_entity.pdbx_description
1 polymer ?
#
loop_
_entity_poly.entity_id
_entity_poly.type
_entity_poly.pdbx_seq_one_letter_code
_entity_poly.pdbx_strand_id
1 'polypeptide(L)'
;MNVEYSKPFLKAVDKLSGKVLSSVLDMIREVKNANGIDEITNCKKLIAYKSVYRIRIGDYRAFFIFHVKIVDDTVKFEYLVSRGEAYDKKVQSELRKKDK
;
A
#
# COMPACT_ATOMS: atom_id res chain seq x y z
N MET A 1 -5.23 -11.04 6.54
CA MET A 1 -5.20 -9.72 7.21
C MET A 1 -6.47 -8.91 6.98
N ASN A 2 -6.80 -8.00 7.91
CA ASN A 2 -7.81 -6.97 7.68
C ASN A 2 -7.25 -5.86 6.75
N VAL A 3 -8.09 -5.31 5.87
CA VAL A 3 -7.67 -4.32 4.88
C VAL A 3 -8.62 -3.12 4.83
N GLU A 4 -8.05 -1.93 4.97
CA GLU A 4 -8.71 -0.64 4.82
C GLU A 4 -8.14 0.13 3.61
N TYR A 5 -8.94 1.03 3.04
CA TYR A 5 -8.55 1.83 1.88
C TYR A 5 -8.79 3.32 2.13
N SER A 6 -7.79 4.13 1.84
CA SER A 6 -7.93 5.58 1.82
C SER A 6 -8.73 6.04 0.58
N LYS A 7 -9.39 7.20 0.68
CA LYS A 7 -10.04 7.81 -0.49
C LYS A 7 -9.06 8.07 -1.65
N PRO A 8 -7.83 8.60 -1.42
CA PRO A 8 -6.83 8.74 -2.48
C PRO A 8 -6.46 7.42 -3.16
N PHE A 9 -6.34 6.32 -2.41
CA PHE A 9 -6.05 5.01 -2.98
C PHE A 9 -7.19 4.55 -3.89
N LEU A 10 -8.44 4.58 -3.40
CA LEU A 10 -9.61 4.19 -4.21
C LEU A 10 -9.70 5.00 -5.51
N LYS A 11 -9.54 6.34 -5.43
CA LYS A 11 -9.51 7.21 -6.61
C LYS A 11 -8.41 6.89 -7.61
N ALA A 12 -7.28 6.36 -7.15
CA ALA A 12 -6.20 5.93 -8.02
C ALA A 12 -6.56 4.61 -8.72
N VAL A 13 -7.13 3.66 -7.98
CA VAL A 13 -7.61 2.37 -8.51
C VAL A 13 -8.73 2.55 -9.53
N ASP A 14 -9.68 3.45 -9.28
CA ASP A 14 -10.82 3.74 -10.18
C ASP A 14 -10.37 4.22 -11.58
N LYS A 15 -9.15 4.76 -11.69
CA LYS A 15 -8.57 5.24 -12.96
C LYS A 15 -7.80 4.16 -13.72
N LEU A 16 -7.58 3.00 -13.12
CA LEU A 16 -6.84 1.91 -13.75
C LEU A 16 -7.76 1.07 -14.62
N SER A 17 -7.17 0.42 -15.62
CA SER A 17 -7.86 -0.54 -16.48
C SER A 17 -6.92 -1.66 -16.92
N GLY A 18 -7.51 -2.72 -17.47
CA GLY A 18 -6.78 -3.85 -18.04
C GLY A 18 -5.84 -4.53 -17.05
N LYS A 19 -4.63 -4.87 -17.52
CA LYS A 19 -3.65 -5.66 -16.77
C LYS A 19 -3.20 -5.01 -15.47
N VAL A 20 -3.11 -3.68 -15.44
CA VAL A 20 -2.67 -2.94 -14.24
C VAL A 20 -3.71 -3.06 -13.14
N LEU A 21 -5.00 -2.87 -13.47
CA LEU A 21 -6.10 -3.05 -12.52
C LEU A 21 -6.12 -4.49 -11.98
N SER A 22 -6.00 -5.50 -12.86
CA SER A 22 -5.90 -6.91 -12.43
C SER A 22 -4.78 -7.11 -11.42
N SER A 23 -3.58 -6.60 -11.73
CA SER A 23 -2.41 -6.76 -10.87
C SER A 23 -2.61 -6.12 -9.48
N VAL A 24 -3.32 -5.00 -9.41
CA VAL A 24 -3.66 -4.33 -8.14
C VAL A 24 -4.70 -5.14 -7.35
N LEU A 25 -5.71 -5.69 -8.02
CA LEU A 25 -6.71 -6.54 -7.36
C LEU A 25 -6.09 -7.84 -6.84
N ASP A 26 -5.17 -8.44 -7.60
CA ASP A 26 -4.44 -9.64 -7.19
C ASP A 26 -3.55 -9.35 -5.98
N MET A 27 -2.85 -8.21 -5.98
CA MET A 27 -2.10 -7.74 -4.81
C MET A 27 -3.00 -7.57 -3.58
N ILE A 28 -4.19 -6.97 -3.72
CA ILE A 28 -5.13 -6.81 -2.59
C ILE A 28 -5.61 -8.18 -2.07
N ARG A 29 -5.88 -9.14 -2.96
CA ARG A 29 -6.27 -10.51 -2.58
C ARG A 29 -5.16 -11.21 -1.81
N GLU A 30 -3.93 -11.09 -2.29
CA GLU A 30 -2.73 -11.63 -1.62
C GLU A 30 -2.62 -11.07 -0.20
N VAL A 31 -2.71 -9.74 -0.03
CA VAL A 31 -2.65 -9.11 1.30
C VAL A 31 -3.77 -9.57 2.23
N LYS A 32 -5.00 -9.73 1.71
CA LYS A 32 -6.12 -10.24 2.50
C LYS A 32 -5.88 -11.66 3.00
N ASN A 33 -5.25 -12.50 2.18
CA ASN A 33 -5.02 -13.92 2.48
C ASN A 33 -3.72 -14.17 3.25
N ALA A 34 -2.82 -13.18 3.34
CA ALA A 34 -1.59 -13.30 4.12
C ALA A 34 -1.86 -13.37 5.63
N ASN A 35 -1.01 -14.12 6.34
CA ASN A 35 -0.93 -14.18 7.80
C ASN A 35 0.02 -13.12 8.37
N GLY A 36 1.00 -12.67 7.59
CA GLY A 36 2.07 -11.78 8.02
C GLY A 36 2.62 -10.94 6.88
N ILE A 37 3.29 -9.82 7.20
CA ILE A 37 3.81 -8.89 6.20
C ILE A 37 4.91 -9.52 5.33
N ASP A 38 5.58 -10.53 5.88
CA ASP A 38 6.63 -11.35 5.30
C ASP A 38 6.12 -12.29 4.20
N GLU A 39 4.84 -12.66 4.22
CA GLU A 39 4.19 -13.45 3.16
C GLU A 39 3.79 -12.60 1.94
N ILE A 40 3.82 -11.27 2.06
CA ILE A 40 3.39 -10.37 0.98
C ILE A 40 4.54 -10.14 -0.02
N THR A 41 4.31 -10.55 -1.26
CA THR A 41 5.26 -10.44 -2.36
C THR A 41 5.63 -9.00 -2.64
N ASN A 42 6.93 -8.76 -2.89
CA ASN A 42 7.47 -7.44 -3.22
C ASN A 42 7.15 -6.34 -2.19
N CYS A 43 6.86 -6.72 -0.95
CA CYS A 43 6.64 -5.81 0.16
C CYS A 43 7.97 -5.39 0.81
N LYS A 44 8.13 -4.09 1.09
CA LYS A 44 9.27 -3.57 1.86
C LYS A 44 8.84 -2.49 2.84
N LYS A 45 9.32 -2.57 4.09
CA LYS A 45 9.23 -1.47 5.06
C LYS A 45 10.07 -0.29 4.58
N LEU A 46 9.56 0.93 4.72
CA LEU A 46 10.36 2.12 4.46
C LEU A 46 11.16 2.49 5.70
N ILE A 47 12.48 2.64 5.55
CA ILE A 47 13.43 2.83 6.66
C ILE A 47 13.13 4.10 7.47
N ALA A 48 12.71 5.18 6.81
CA ALA A 48 12.50 6.49 7.45
C ALA A 48 11.10 6.67 8.05
N TYR A 49 10.36 5.57 8.26
CA TYR A 49 8.96 5.54 8.69
C TYR A 49 8.74 4.44 9.74
N LYS A 50 7.81 4.66 10.67
CA LYS A 50 7.49 3.72 11.76
C LYS A 50 6.76 2.49 11.24
N SER A 51 5.71 2.72 10.46
CA SER A 51 4.70 1.72 10.09
C SER A 51 4.34 1.76 8.61
N VAL A 52 5.11 2.49 7.78
CA VAL A 52 4.87 2.58 6.34
C VAL A 52 5.61 1.49 5.58
N TYR A 53 4.87 0.83 4.70
CA TYR A 53 5.34 -0.21 3.80
C TYR A 53 4.97 0.13 2.36
N ARG A 54 5.66 -0.55 1.43
CA ARG A 54 5.44 -0.40 0.00
C ARG A 54 5.43 -1.76 -0.69
N ILE A 55 4.37 -2.05 -1.44
CA ILE A 55 4.33 -3.15 -2.40
C ILE A 55 4.61 -2.60 -3.81
N ARG A 56 5.46 -3.31 -4.56
CA ARG A 56 5.73 -3.00 -5.98
C ARG A 56 4.78 -3.81 -6.87
N ILE A 57 4.10 -3.12 -7.80
CA ILE A 57 3.14 -3.72 -8.74
C ILE A 57 3.52 -3.25 -10.15
N GLY A 58 4.42 -3.99 -10.81
CA GLY A 58 5.04 -3.53 -12.06
C GLY A 58 5.76 -2.19 -11.87
N ASP A 59 5.26 -1.16 -12.57
CA ASP A 59 5.75 0.23 -12.51
C ASP A 59 5.07 1.09 -11.43
N TYR A 60 4.05 0.55 -10.76
CA TYR A 60 3.35 1.21 -9.67
C TYR A 60 3.89 0.79 -8.30
N ARG A 61 3.61 1.63 -7.31
CA ARG A 61 3.92 1.42 -5.90
C ARG A 61 2.66 1.69 -5.09
N ALA A 62 2.21 0.68 -4.37
CA ALA A 62 1.18 0.82 -3.36
C ALA A 62 1.86 1.10 -2.01
N PHE A 63 1.58 2.26 -1.42
CA PHE A 63 2.00 2.60 -0.06
C PHE A 63 0.85 2.36 0.90
N PHE A 64 1.17 1.78 2.05
CA PHE A 64 0.20 1.47 3.08
C PHE A 64 0.83 1.54 4.45
N ILE A 65 -0.02 1.64 5.46
CA ILE A 65 0.37 1.59 6.86
C ILE A 65 -0.04 0.23 7.41
N PHE A 66 0.85 -0.41 8.16
CA PHE A 66 0.57 -1.67 8.83
C PHE A 66 0.58 -1.47 10.35
N HIS A 67 -0.53 -1.82 10.99
CA HIS A 67 -0.66 -1.78 12.44
C HIS A 67 -1.10 -3.14 12.97
N VAL A 68 -0.36 -3.63 13.95
CA VAL A 68 -0.76 -4.79 14.76
C VAL A 68 -1.74 -4.29 15.82
N LYS A 69 -2.99 -4.74 15.73
CA LYS A 69 -3.99 -4.56 16.78
C LYS A 69 -4.11 -5.88 17.55
N ILE A 70 -4.57 -5.81 18.80
CA ILE A 70 -4.82 -7.02 19.63
C ILE A 70 -5.77 -7.98 18.90
N VAL A 71 -6.66 -7.44 18.06
CA VAL A 71 -7.55 -8.18 17.18
C VAL A 71 -7.24 -7.75 15.74
N ASP A 72 -6.73 -8.71 14.97
CA ASP A 72 -6.47 -8.65 13.54
C ASP A 72 -5.47 -7.60 13.03
N ASP A 73 -4.37 -8.09 12.48
CA ASP A 73 -3.40 -7.31 11.71
C ASP A 73 -4.11 -6.51 10.61
N THR A 74 -3.91 -5.19 10.65
CA THR A 74 -4.61 -4.26 9.75
C THR A 74 -3.63 -3.57 8.81
N VAL A 75 -3.85 -3.78 7.51
CA VAL A 75 -3.21 -3.03 6.42
C VAL A 75 -4.15 -1.92 5.97
N LYS A 76 -3.65 -0.68 5.96
CA LYS A 76 -4.38 0.47 5.42
C LYS A 76 -3.69 1.01 4.18
N PHE A 77 -4.26 0.74 3.01
CA PHE A 77 -3.76 1.25 1.74
C PHE A 77 -3.97 2.76 1.64
N GLU A 78 -2.87 3.51 1.56
CA GLU A 78 -2.88 4.97 1.60
C GLU A 78 -2.74 5.60 0.22
N TYR A 79 -1.85 5.08 -0.63
CA TYR A 79 -1.61 5.63 -1.96
C TYR A 79 -1.25 4.54 -2.96
N LEU A 80 -1.69 4.71 -4.20
CA LEU A 80 -1.18 3.98 -5.35
C LEU A 80 -0.68 5.01 -6.35
N VAL A 81 0.63 4.98 -6.61
CA VAL A 81 1.30 5.98 -7.45
C VAL A 81 2.29 5.30 -8.38
N SER A 82 2.66 5.96 -9.47
CA SER A 82 3.73 5.46 -10.34
C SER A 82 5.08 5.48 -9.62
N ARG A 83 6.07 4.82 -10.22
CA ARG A 83 7.45 4.83 -9.74
C ARG A 83 8.02 6.22 -9.54
N GLY A 84 7.75 7.15 -10.47
CA GLY A 84 8.27 8.51 -10.41
C GLY A 84 7.64 9.29 -9.26
N GLU A 85 6.31 9.30 -9.21
CA GLU A 85 5.52 10.01 -8.20
C GLU A 85 5.80 9.56 -6.77
N ALA A 86 6.24 8.30 -6.58
CA ALA A 86 6.66 7.80 -5.28
C ALA A 86 7.80 8.61 -4.61
N TYR A 87 8.57 9.37 -5.39
CA TYR A 87 9.64 10.24 -4.90
C TYR A 87 9.21 11.70 -4.75
N ASP A 88 7.97 12.03 -5.07
CA ASP A 88 7.47 13.40 -4.93
C ASP A 88 7.44 13.81 -3.46
N LYS A 89 7.98 15.01 -3.18
CA LYS A 89 8.01 15.60 -1.83
C LYS A 89 6.62 15.65 -1.21
N LYS A 90 5.58 15.87 -2.02
CA LYS A 90 4.18 15.88 -1.58
C LYS A 90 3.74 14.51 -1.07
N VAL A 91 3.99 13.44 -1.83
CA VAL A 91 3.65 12.07 -1.43
C VAL A 91 4.39 11.70 -0.15
N GLN A 92 5.68 12.01 -0.06
CA GLN A 92 6.49 11.72 1.12
C GLN A 92 6.00 12.49 2.37
N SER A 93 5.68 13.78 2.22
CA SER A 93 5.15 14.61 3.30
C SER A 93 3.81 14.08 3.83
N GLU A 94 2.90 13.71 2.93
CA GLU A 94 1.61 13.15 3.33
C GLU A 94 1.76 11.78 4.01
N LEU A 95 2.66 10.91 3.52
CA LEU A 95 2.98 9.65 4.19
C LEU A 95 3.50 9.90 5.62
N ARG A 96 4.39 10.88 5.82
CA ARG A 96 4.90 11.24 7.16
C ARG A 96 3.79 11.73 8.09
N LYS A 97 2.80 12.46 7.58
CA LYS A 97 1.66 12.92 8.39
C LYS A 97 0.78 11.77 8.88
N LYS A 98 0.69 10.69 8.08
CA LYS A 98 -0.13 9.51 8.38
C LYS A 98 0.62 8.46 9.21
N ASP A 99 1.94 8.44 9.13
CA ASP A 99 2.84 7.58 9.92
C ASP A 99 3.05 8.12 11.36
N LYS A 100 1.94 8.30 12.09
CA LYS A 100 1.98 8.79 13.47
C LYS A 100 1.92 7.66 14.48
#